data_AF-A0A6N1XGG7-F1
#
_entry.id   AF-A0A6N1XGG7-F1
#
_cell.length_a   1.000
_cell.length_b   1.000
_cell.length_c   1.000
_cell.angle_alpha   90.00
_cell.angle_beta   90.00
_cell.angle_gamma   90.00
#
_symmetry.space_group_name_H-M   'P 1'
#
loop_
_entity.id
_entity.type
_entity.pdbx_description
1 polymer ?
#
loop_
_entity_poly.entity_id
_entity_poly.type
_entity_poly.pdbx_seq_one_letter_code
_entity_poly.pdbx_strand_id
1 'polypeptide(L)' 'MRAKQLLKARGVSEIEEIRVDLNPAQRDEMMQKTKRRTVPQIYIGETHVGGCDDLMALDAAGELKPLLAGGA' A
#
# COMPACT_ATOMS: atom_id res chain seq x y z
N MET A 1 -4.82 3.81 -9.65
CA MET A 1 -6.11 4.37 -9.19
C MET A 1 -6.94 3.39 -8.35
N ARG A 2 -6.95 2.08 -8.63
CA ARG A 2 -7.79 1.10 -7.91
C ARG A 2 -7.47 0.95 -6.42
N ALA A 3 -6.20 0.82 -6.03
CA ALA A 3 -5.81 0.68 -4.63
C ALA A 3 -6.31 1.83 -3.73
N LYS A 4 -6.12 3.08 -4.16
CA LYS A 4 -6.58 4.27 -3.41
C LYS A 4 -8.10 4.30 -3.28
N GLN A 5 -8.82 3.95 -4.34
CA GLN A 5 -10.28 3.88 -4.31
C GLN A 5 -10.76 2.83 -3.31
N LEU A 6 -10.10 1.66 -3.28
CA LEU A 6 -10.40 0.61 -2.31
C LEU A 6 -10.17 1.09 -0.87
N LEU A 7 -9.00 1.68 -0.59
CA LEU A 7 -8.69 2.24 0.74
C LEU A 7 -9.71 3.30 1.17
N LYS A 8 -10.06 4.24 0.28
CA LYS A 8 -11.11 5.24 0.54
C LYS A 8 -12.48 4.60 0.79
N ALA A 9 -12.86 3.59 0.01
CA ALA A 9 -14.11 2.86 0.21
C ALA A 9 -14.14 2.07 1.53
N ARG A 10 -12.97 1.73 2.09
CA ARG A 10 -12.83 1.12 3.41
C ARG A 10 -12.72 2.13 4.57
N GLY A 11 -12.81 3.42 4.28
CA GLY A 11 -12.83 4.49 5.29
C GLY A 11 -11.49 5.14 5.58
N VAL A 12 -10.45 4.86 4.78
CA VAL A 12 -9.14 5.52 4.93
C VAL A 12 -9.25 6.98 4.49
N SER A 13 -9.06 7.89 5.44
CA SER A 13 -9.07 9.35 5.22
C SER A 13 -7.72 9.89 4.76
N GLU A 14 -6.62 9.31 5.24
CA GLU A 14 -5.26 9.78 4.99
C GLU A 14 -4.48 8.74 4.19
N ILE A 15 -3.99 9.15 3.01
CA ILE A 15 -3.15 8.32 2.15
C ILE A 15 -1.95 9.18 1.76
N GLU A 16 -0.77 8.81 2.25
CA GLU A 16 0.48 9.41 1.82
C GLU A 16 0.90 8.85 0.46
N GLU A 17 1.21 9.74 -0.49
CA GLU A 17 1.62 9.35 -1.83
C GLU A 17 3.09 9.68 -2.08
N ILE A 18 3.92 8.64 -2.04
CA ILE A 18 5.34 8.75 -2.36
C ILE A 18 5.52 8.53 -3.87
N ARG A 19 5.87 9.60 -4.60
CA ARG A 19 6.07 9.56 -6.06
C ARG A 19 7.50 9.14 -6.43
N VAL A 20 7.70 7.83 -6.53
CA VAL A 20 8.99 7.24 -6.94
C VAL A 20 9.34 7.46 -8.42
N ASP A 21 8.37 7.78 -9.29
CA ASP A 21 8.59 7.96 -10.73
C ASP A 21 9.41 9.22 -11.07
N LEU A 22 9.36 10.22 -10.20
CA LEU A 22 10.04 11.51 -10.40
C LEU A 22 11.36 11.61 -9.65
N ASN A 23 11.64 10.68 -8.74
CA ASN A 23 12.81 10.70 -7.89
C ASN A 23 13.48 9.31 -7.84
N PRO A 24 14.61 9.12 -8.56
CA PRO A 24 15.36 7.87 -8.55
C PRO A 24 15.77 7.43 -7.14
N ALA A 25 16.07 8.35 -6.23
CA ALA A 25 16.46 8.02 -4.86
C ALA A 25 15.29 7.39 -4.08
N GLN A 26 14.07 7.91 -4.25
CA GLN A 26 12.88 7.29 -3.64
C GLN A 26 12.57 5.92 -4.25
N ARG A 27 12.85 5.74 -5.55
CA ARG A 27 12.73 4.43 -6.20
C ARG A 27 13.72 3.41 -5.62
N ASP A 28 14.95 3.82 -5.36
CA ASP A 28 15.96 2.95 -4.73
C ASP A 28 15.58 2.61 -3.29
N GLU A 29 15.10 3.58 -2.51
CA GLU A 29 14.58 3.34 -1.16
C GLU A 29 13.38 2.38 -1.17
N MET A 30 12.43 2.56 -2.08
CA MET A 30 11.30 1.66 -2.27
C MET A 30 11.78 0.24 -2.60
N MET A 31 12.76 0.09 -3.50
CA MET A 31 13.31 -1.22 -3.85
C MET A 31 14.02 -1.87 -2.67
N GLN A 32 14.73 -1.11 -1.83
CA GLN A 32 15.36 -1.64 -0.63
C GLN A 32 14.34 -2.11 0.42
N LYS A 33 13.27 -1.32 0.64
CA LYS A 33 12.21 -1.62 1.61
C LYS A 33 11.32 -2.79 1.19
N THR A 34 10.89 -2.81 -0.07
CA THR A 34 9.89 -3.77 -0.58
C THR A 34 10.49 -4.98 -1.26
N LYS A 35 11.77 -4.91 -1.66
CA LYS A 35 12.42 -5.87 -2.57
C LYS A 35 11.66 -6.07 -3.89
N ARG A 36 10.73 -5.18 -4.22
CA ARG A 36 9.90 -5.21 -5.43
C ARG A 36 10.30 -4.03 -6.32
N ARG A 37 10.24 -4.23 -7.64
CA ARG A 37 10.57 -3.20 -8.64
C ARG A 37 9.32 -2.58 -9.28
N THR A 38 8.14 -3.11 -8.98
CA THR A 38 6.87 -2.78 -9.61
C THR A 38 6.06 -1.85 -8.73
N VAL A 39 5.53 -0.77 -9.32
CA VAL A 39 4.57 0.13 -8.64
C VAL A 39 3.12 -0.27 -9.00
N PRO A 40 2.12 0.03 -8.15
CA PRO A 40 2.24 0.64 -6.83
C PRO A 40 2.75 -0.35 -5.76
N GLN A 41 3.41 0.17 -4.73
CA GLN A 41 3.72 -0.56 -3.49
C GLN A 41 2.97 0.11 -2.34
N ILE A 42 2.24 -0.69 -1.55
CA ILE A 42 1.30 -0.22 -0.55
C ILE A 42 1.79 -0.68 0.82
N TYR A 43 1.82 0.26 1.76
CA TYR A 43 2.05 0.02 3.17
C TYR A 43 0.84 0.50 3.98
N ILE A 44 0.54 -0.22 5.05
CA ILE A 44 -0.44 0.17 6.06
C ILE A 44 0.28 0.14 7.40
N GLY A 45 0.51 1.32 7.96
CA GLY A 45 1.44 1.48 9.09
C GLY A 45 2.83 0.96 8.71
N GLU A 46 3.34 0.01 9.48
CA GLU A 46 4.63 -0.65 9.22
C GLU A 46 4.50 -1.90 8.33
N THR A 47 3.28 -2.34 8.03
CA THR A 47 3.04 -3.59 7.29
C THR A 47 3.12 -3.35 5.78
N HIS A 48 4.02 -4.08 5.13
CA HIS A 48 4.09 -4.13 3.67
C HIS A 48 2.98 -5.02 3.12
N VAL A 49 1.97 -4.42 2.48
CA VAL A 49 0.88 -5.16 1.84
C VAL A 49 1.32 -5.68 0.48
N GLY A 50 2.08 -4.90 -0.27
CA GLY A 50 2.53 -5.26 -1.62
C GLY A 50 1.84 -4.43 -2.71
N GLY A 51 1.47 -5.09 -3.80
CA GLY A 51 0.87 -4.46 -4.97
C GLY A 51 -0.63 -4.19 -4.83
N CYS A 52 -1.22 -3.70 -5.92
CA CYS A 52 -2.66 -3.49 -6.00
C CYS A 52 -3.45 -4.81 -5.85
N ASP A 53 -2.92 -5.91 -6.39
CA ASP A 53 -3.55 -7.23 -6.32
C ASP A 53 -3.47 -7.82 -4.92
N ASP A 54 -2.31 -7.67 -4.27
CA ASP A 54 -2.12 -8.10 -2.87
C ASP A 54 -3.11 -7.36 -1.93
N LEU A 55 -3.31 -6.05 -2.13
CA LEU A 55 -4.31 -5.28 -1.38
C LEU A 55 -5.74 -5.80 -1.60
N MET A 56 -6.11 -6.11 -2.86
CA MET A 56 -7.44 -6.65 -3.17
C MET A 56 -7.64 -8.05 -2.58
N ALA A 57 -6.61 -8.89 -2.60
CA ALA A 57 -6.65 -10.21 -1.98
C ALA A 57 -6.84 -10.10 -0.45
N LEU A 58 -6.11 -9.19 0.20
CA LEU A 58 -6.23 -8.92 1.64
C LEU A 58 -7.64 -8.42 2.01
N ASP A 59 -8.21 -7.58 1.16
CA ASP A 59 -9.57 -7.09 1.34
C ASP A 59 -10.63 -8.19 1.15
N ALA A 60 -10.46 -9.03 0.14
CA ALA A 60 -11.33 -10.18 -0.11
C ALA A 60 -11.25 -11.22 1.01
N ALA A 61 -10.07 -11.37 1.64
CA ALA A 61 -9.87 -12.19 2.83
C ALA A 61 -10.50 -11.59 4.11
N GLY A 62 -10.92 -10.31 4.07
CA GLY A 62 -11.47 -9.61 5.23
C GLY A 62 -10.39 -9.09 6.21
N GLU A 63 -9.11 -9.24 5.87
CA GLU A 63 -7.96 -8.87 6.72
C GLU A 63 -7.58 -7.39 6.56
N LEU A 64 -8.01 -6.72 5.49
CA LEU A 64 -7.68 -5.30 5.26
C LEU A 64 -8.29 -4.38 6.33
N LYS A 65 -9.55 -4.61 6.71
CA LYS A 65 -10.24 -3.79 7.73
C LYS A 65 -9.55 -3.80 9.10
N PRO A 66 -9.22 -4.96 9.70
CA PRO A 66 -8.52 -4.98 10.99
C PRO A 66 -7.13 -4.35 10.89
N LEU A 67 -6.41 -4.55 9.78
CA LEU A 67 -5.11 -3.91 9.56
C LEU A 67 -5.21 -2.38 9.51
N LEU A 68 -6.25 -1.84 8.87
CA LEU A 68 -6.52 -0.39 8.83
C LEU A 68 -6.98 0.18 10.18
N ALA A 69 -7.65 -0.63 11.01
CA ALA A 69 -8.10 -0.23 12.35
C ALA A 69 -6.96 -0.21 13.38
N GLY A 70 -5.72 -0.50 12.98
CA GLY A 70 -4.56 -0.60 13.87
C GLY A 70 -4.47 -1.93 14.64
N GLY A 71 -5.17 -2.98 14.19
CA GLY A 71 -5.02 -4.33 14.74
C GLY A 71 -3.81 -5.03 14.12
N ALA A 72 -2.79 -5.48 14.84
CA ALA A 72 -2.58 -5.61 16.29
C ALA A 72 -1.11 -5.31 16.64
#